data_AF-A0A399Q317-F1
#
_entry.id   AF-A0A399Q317-F1
#
_cell.length_a   1.000
_cell.length_b   1.000
_cell.length_c   1.000
_cell.angle_alpha   90.00
_cell.angle_beta   90.00
_cell.angle_gamma   90.00
#
_symmetry.space_group_name_H-M   'P 1'
#
loop_
_entity.id
_entity.type
_entity.pdbx_description
1 polymer ?
#
loop_
_entity_poly.entity_id
_entity_poly.type
_entity_poly.pdbx_seq_one_letter_code
_entity_poly.pdbx_strand_id
1 'polypeptide(L)'
;MSSPALVARLCLALLCLSPLDAVFAAPTPGDTDLIRDRQNRLLEEQQRRLEELKDLPGKEAKPVQPAAPTDTRCFPIKDIELKGADSLSESDKARLLKPYIGQCLGVPQLNELLKVITDHYIEKGLVTSRAYLPQQDLSAGHLKVLVVEGKLESLKGAENSKLSERELSMAFPGKAGELVNLREIEQMVDQLN
;
A
#
# COMPACT_ATOMS: atom_id res chain seq x y z
N MET A 1 19.67 3.58 80.79
CA MET A 1 19.34 4.98 81.18
C MET A 1 19.36 5.81 79.91
N SER A 2 18.20 5.92 79.27
CA SER A 2 18.03 6.52 77.94
C SER A 2 17.79 8.02 78.10
N SER A 3 18.60 8.84 77.44
CA SER A 3 18.61 10.30 77.62
C SER A 3 17.42 10.96 76.89
N PRO A 4 16.60 11.80 77.56
CA PRO A 4 15.34 12.33 77.02
C PRO A 4 15.51 13.34 75.86
N ALA A 5 16.75 13.79 75.60
CA ALA A 5 17.04 14.74 74.53
C ALA A 5 17.00 14.13 73.12
N LEU A 6 17.18 12.81 72.98
CA LEU A 6 17.16 12.15 71.67
C LEU A 6 15.73 11.95 71.14
N VAL A 7 14.78 11.72 72.05
CA VAL A 7 13.36 11.52 71.70
C VAL A 7 12.73 12.83 71.21
N ALA A 8 13.10 13.97 71.80
CA ALA A 8 12.59 15.28 71.40
C ALA A 8 13.05 15.70 69.98
N ARG A 9 14.26 15.30 69.55
CA ARG A 9 14.75 15.59 68.19
C ARG A 9 14.12 14.69 67.12
N LEU A 10 13.68 13.48 67.48
CA LEU A 10 13.00 12.59 66.55
C LEU A 10 11.56 13.06 66.24
N CYS A 11 10.87 13.64 67.23
CA CYS A 11 9.51 14.17 67.04
C CYS A 11 9.45 15.47 66.22
N LEU A 12 10.50 16.31 66.26
CA LEU A 12 10.52 17.57 65.50
C LEU A 12 10.83 17.36 64.00
N ALA A 13 11.54 16.29 63.65
CA ALA A 13 11.81 15.93 62.26
C ALA A 13 10.62 15.22 61.57
N LEU A 14 9.73 14.59 62.34
CA LEU A 14 8.54 13.91 61.80
C LEU A 14 7.39 14.86 61.44
N LEU A 15 7.36 16.08 61.98
CA LEU A 15 6.28 17.05 61.70
C LEU A 15 6.43 17.80 60.37
N CYS A 16 7.57 17.68 59.68
CA CYS A 16 7.82 18.34 58.39
C CYS A 16 7.64 17.42 57.17
N LEU A 17 7.22 16.16 57.36
CA LEU A 17 6.86 15.22 56.28
C LEU A 17 5.34 15.03 56.17
N SER A 18 4.55 16.07 56.39
CA SER A 18 3.16 16.08 55.92
C SER A 18 3.17 16.14 54.38
N PRO A 19 2.62 15.16 53.65
CA PRO A 19 2.45 15.31 52.22
C PRO A 19 1.56 16.53 51.98
N LEU A 20 2.01 17.45 51.12
CA LEU A 20 1.08 18.37 50.49
C LEU A 20 0.13 17.50 49.66
N ASP A 21 -1.07 17.27 50.18
CA ASP A 21 -2.16 16.78 49.36
C ASP A 21 -2.44 17.86 48.30
N ALA A 22 -1.96 17.61 47.08
CA ALA A 22 -2.37 18.40 45.93
C ALA A 22 -3.87 18.19 45.75
N VAL A 23 -4.67 19.16 46.21
CA VAL A 23 -6.10 19.22 45.90
C VAL A 23 -6.23 19.40 44.39
N PHE A 24 -6.38 18.31 43.65
CA PHE A 24 -6.92 18.36 42.30
C PHE A 24 -8.39 18.76 42.43
N ALA A 25 -8.69 20.01 42.09
CA ALA A 25 -10.07 20.45 41.96
C ALA A 25 -10.77 19.53 40.94
N ALA A 26 -11.80 18.81 41.37
CA ALA A 26 -12.65 18.07 40.46
C ALA A 26 -13.26 19.07 39.45
N PRO A 27 -13.34 18.72 38.15
CA PRO A 27 -13.93 19.60 37.16
C PRO A 27 -15.34 19.97 37.61
N THR A 28 -15.64 21.27 37.63
CA THR A 28 -16.96 21.73 38.05
C THR A 28 -17.99 21.32 36.99
N PRO A 29 -19.29 21.22 37.33
CA PRO A 29 -20.33 20.91 36.34
C PRO A 29 -20.28 21.84 35.10
N GLY A 30 -19.89 23.11 35.27
CA GLY A 30 -19.69 24.04 34.16
C GLY A 30 -18.47 23.71 33.29
N ASP A 31 -17.38 23.22 33.88
CA ASP A 31 -16.19 22.78 33.12
C ASP A 31 -16.51 21.52 32.29
N THR A 32 -17.30 20.60 32.84
CA THR A 32 -17.73 19.39 32.11
C THR A 32 -18.61 19.73 30.92
N ASP A 33 -19.49 20.72 31.04
CA ASP A 33 -20.34 21.18 29.94
C ASP A 33 -19.52 21.84 28.82
N LEU A 34 -18.54 22.68 29.18
CA LEU A 34 -17.62 23.29 28.22
C LEU A 34 -16.77 22.26 27.47
N ILE A 35 -16.31 21.21 28.16
CA ILE A 35 -15.56 20.11 27.55
C ILE A 35 -16.45 19.33 26.57
N ARG A 36 -17.70 19.07 26.95
CA ARG A 36 -18.68 18.36 26.12
C ARG A 36 -19.02 19.14 24.86
N ASP A 37 -19.25 20.44 24.99
CA ASP A 37 -19.50 21.35 23.86
C ASP A 37 -18.31 21.39 22.90
N ARG A 38 -17.08 21.43 23.42
CA ARG A 38 -15.88 21.38 22.59
C ARG A 38 -15.75 20.06 21.84
N GLN A 39 -16.05 18.92 22.47
CA GLN A 39 -16.04 17.61 21.81
C GLN A 39 -17.10 17.53 20.70
N ASN A 40 -18.32 18.02 20.95
CA ASN A 40 -19.40 18.01 19.97
C ASN A 40 -19.04 18.83 18.73
N ARG A 41 -18.46 20.03 18.89
CA ARG A 41 -18.01 20.86 17.76
C ARG A 41 -16.96 20.16 16.90
N LEU A 42 -15.99 19.48 17.54
CA LEU A 42 -14.97 18.72 16.81
C LEU A 42 -15.60 17.57 16.00
N LEU A 43 -16.59 16.86 16.55
CA LEU A 43 -17.29 15.80 15.84
C LEU A 43 -18.09 16.34 14.64
N GLU A 44 -18.77 17.47 14.80
CA GLU A 44 -19.49 18.14 13.72
C GLU A 44 -18.55 18.60 12.60
N GLU A 45 -17.38 19.16 12.93
CA GLU A 45 -16.37 19.55 11.95
C GLU A 45 -15.82 18.34 11.18
N GLN A 46 -15.57 17.21 11.85
CA GLN A 46 -15.13 15.97 11.20
C GLN A 46 -16.20 15.43 10.25
N GLN A 47 -17.48 15.43 10.67
CA GLN A 47 -18.58 15.00 9.82
C GLN A 47 -18.72 15.86 8.57
N ARG A 48 -18.64 17.19 8.71
CA ARG A 48 -18.68 18.12 7.56
C ARG A 48 -17.56 17.86 6.57
N ARG A 49 -16.32 17.68 7.04
CA ARG A 49 -15.19 17.33 6.16
C ARG A 49 -15.44 16.03 5.40
N LEU A 50 -15.99 15.03 6.07
CA LEU A 50 -16.25 13.72 5.47
C LEU A 50 -17.36 13.80 4.41
N GLU A 51 -18.39 14.63 4.64
CA GLU A 51 -19.43 14.94 3.66
C GLU A 51 -18.84 15.68 2.45
N GLU A 52 -18.02 16.72 2.67
CA GLU A 52 -17.32 17.45 1.60
C GLU A 52 -16.46 16.51 0.76
N LEU A 53 -15.70 15.60 1.38
CA LEU A 53 -14.91 14.59 0.66
C LEU A 53 -15.76 13.65 -0.18
N LYS A 54 -16.98 13.31 0.25
CA LYS A 54 -17.91 12.46 -0.51
C LYS A 54 -18.54 13.21 -1.69
N ASP A 55 -18.71 14.52 -1.57
CA ASP A 55 -19.28 15.40 -2.59
C ASP A 55 -18.22 15.90 -3.60
N LEU A 56 -16.93 15.65 -3.34
CA LEU A 56 -15.87 15.88 -4.32
C LEU A 56 -16.15 15.04 -5.58
N PRO A 57 -16.16 15.65 -6.78
CA PRO A 57 -16.27 14.92 -8.04
C PRO A 57 -14.98 14.14 -8.29
N GLY A 58 -14.90 12.95 -7.71
CA GLY A 58 -13.80 11.99 -7.84
C GLY A 58 -14.30 10.55 -7.98
N LYS A 59 -15.60 10.35 -8.22
CA LYS A 59 -16.11 9.07 -8.70
C LYS A 59 -15.52 8.89 -10.09
N GLU A 60 -14.62 7.91 -10.22
CA GLU A 60 -13.94 7.55 -11.46
C GLU A 60 -14.88 7.78 -12.64
N ALA A 61 -14.63 8.86 -13.39
CA ALA A 61 -15.20 8.98 -14.71
C ALA A 61 -14.59 7.81 -15.46
N LYS A 62 -15.33 6.68 -15.56
CA LYS A 62 -15.04 5.65 -16.54
C LYS A 62 -14.72 6.42 -17.82
N PRO A 63 -13.52 6.28 -18.38
CA PRO A 63 -13.17 7.01 -19.58
C PRO A 63 -14.29 6.74 -20.57
N VAL A 64 -15.05 7.77 -20.92
CA VAL A 64 -15.90 7.71 -22.10
C VAL A 64 -14.90 7.72 -23.23
N GLN A 65 -14.37 6.53 -23.53
CA GLN A 65 -13.59 6.31 -24.73
C GLN A 65 -14.48 6.83 -25.85
N PRO A 66 -13.96 7.68 -26.76
CA PRO A 66 -14.64 7.96 -28.00
C PRO A 66 -15.14 6.63 -28.53
N ALA A 67 -16.39 6.56 -28.98
CA ALA A 67 -16.91 5.38 -29.65
C ALA A 67 -16.08 5.21 -30.93
N ALA A 68 -14.90 4.61 -30.80
CA ALA A 68 -14.22 3.94 -31.88
C ALA A 68 -15.28 3.01 -32.47
N PRO A 69 -15.42 2.94 -33.80
CA PRO A 69 -16.35 2.00 -34.39
C PRO A 69 -16.10 0.66 -33.73
N THR A 70 -17.14 0.09 -33.10
CA THR A 70 -17.04 -1.22 -32.46
C THR A 70 -16.56 -2.16 -33.55
N ASP A 71 -15.25 -2.47 -33.55
CA ASP A 71 -14.68 -3.37 -34.54
C ASP A 71 -15.38 -4.69 -34.28
N THR A 72 -16.34 -4.99 -35.13
CA THR A 72 -17.25 -6.13 -34.98
C THR A 72 -16.52 -7.42 -35.28
N ARG A 73 -15.27 -7.31 -35.75
CA ARG A 73 -14.35 -8.40 -35.97
C ARG A 73 -13.71 -8.78 -34.64
N CYS A 74 -13.94 -10.03 -34.27
CA CYS A 74 -13.30 -10.67 -33.13
C CYS A 74 -12.68 -11.98 -33.59
N PHE A 75 -11.73 -12.48 -32.83
CA PHE A 75 -11.06 -13.75 -33.07
C PHE A 75 -11.59 -14.80 -32.09
N PRO A 76 -12.03 -15.98 -32.56
CA PRO A 76 -12.44 -17.06 -31.67
C PRO A 76 -11.21 -17.66 -30.99
N ILE A 77 -11.09 -17.49 -29.68
CA ILE A 77 -9.95 -17.98 -28.90
C ILE A 77 -10.31 -19.32 -28.26
N LYS A 78 -9.59 -20.38 -28.63
CA LYS A 78 -9.76 -21.74 -28.10
C LYS A 78 -8.90 -21.99 -26.88
N ASP A 79 -7.67 -21.47 -26.89
CA ASP A 79 -6.73 -21.56 -25.78
C ASP A 79 -5.80 -20.35 -25.75
N ILE A 80 -5.22 -20.15 -24.58
CA ILE A 80 -4.30 -19.06 -24.30
C ILE A 80 -3.03 -19.63 -23.68
N GLU A 81 -1.89 -19.37 -24.30
CA GLU A 81 -0.57 -19.71 -23.79
C GLU A 81 0.05 -18.46 -23.14
N LEU A 82 0.35 -18.52 -21.85
CA LEU A 82 1.01 -17.44 -21.12
C LEU A 82 2.50 -17.77 -20.90
N LYS A 83 3.38 -17.04 -21.57
CA LYS A 83 4.85 -17.20 -21.48
C LYS A 83 5.49 -16.14 -20.60
N GLY A 84 6.65 -16.46 -20.02
CA GLY A 84 7.47 -15.51 -19.24
C GLY A 84 6.84 -15.10 -17.91
N ALA A 85 5.82 -15.82 -17.44
CA ALA A 85 5.13 -15.60 -16.19
C ALA A 85 5.53 -16.64 -15.13
N ASP A 86 6.84 -16.77 -14.91
CA ASP A 86 7.42 -17.83 -14.07
C ASP A 86 7.09 -17.61 -12.57
N SER A 87 6.82 -16.37 -12.17
CA SER A 87 6.44 -16.00 -10.80
C SER A 87 4.97 -16.25 -10.45
N LEU A 88 4.14 -16.60 -11.45
CA LEU A 88 2.73 -16.92 -11.23
C LEU A 88 2.54 -18.42 -11.05
N SER A 89 1.73 -18.80 -10.07
CA SER A 89 1.30 -20.19 -9.91
C SER A 89 0.40 -20.60 -11.07
N GLU A 90 0.38 -21.89 -11.41
CA GLU A 90 -0.54 -22.41 -12.44
C GLU A 90 -2.00 -22.12 -12.10
N SER A 91 -2.36 -22.08 -10.80
CA SER A 91 -3.70 -21.68 -10.36
C SER A 91 -4.01 -20.21 -10.64
N ASP A 92 -3.03 -19.31 -10.48
CA ASP A 92 -3.22 -17.89 -10.80
C ASP A 92 -3.37 -17.70 -12.31
N LYS A 93 -2.50 -18.33 -13.11
CA LYS A 93 -2.60 -18.32 -14.57
C LYS A 93 -3.97 -18.81 -15.03
N ALA A 94 -4.41 -19.98 -14.55
CA ALA A 94 -5.72 -20.51 -14.90
C ALA A 94 -6.86 -19.58 -14.52
N ARG A 95 -6.83 -18.97 -13.32
CA ARG A 95 -7.85 -18.01 -12.87
C ARG A 95 -7.92 -16.77 -13.76
N LEU A 96 -6.77 -16.20 -14.13
CA LEU A 96 -6.69 -15.00 -14.97
C LEU A 96 -7.16 -15.27 -16.41
N LEU A 97 -6.84 -16.44 -16.98
CA LEU A 97 -7.13 -16.73 -18.39
C LEU A 97 -8.54 -17.30 -18.62
N LYS A 98 -9.11 -18.00 -17.63
CA LYS A 98 -10.41 -18.69 -17.76
C LYS A 98 -11.55 -17.86 -18.33
N PRO A 99 -11.73 -16.56 -18.00
CA PRO A 99 -12.82 -15.75 -18.56
C PRO A 99 -12.73 -15.51 -20.07
N TYR A 100 -11.54 -15.70 -20.66
CA TYR A 100 -11.25 -15.35 -22.05
C TYR A 100 -11.16 -16.57 -22.97
N ILE A 101 -11.00 -17.77 -22.40
CA ILE A 101 -10.95 -19.04 -23.14
C ILE A 101 -12.35 -19.38 -23.67
N GLY A 102 -12.44 -19.76 -24.95
CA GLY A 102 -13.69 -20.09 -25.64
C GLY A 102 -14.53 -18.87 -26.05
N GLN A 103 -13.98 -17.65 -25.91
CA GLN A 103 -14.67 -16.41 -26.25
C GLN A 103 -14.21 -15.85 -27.60
N CYS A 104 -15.03 -14.98 -28.19
CA CYS A 104 -14.62 -14.18 -29.34
C CYS A 104 -14.05 -12.85 -28.85
N LEU A 105 -12.73 -12.66 -28.95
CA LEU A 105 -12.05 -11.49 -28.43
C LEU A 105 -11.76 -10.49 -29.55
N GLY A 106 -12.25 -9.26 -29.40
CA GLY A 106 -11.81 -8.11 -30.18
C GLY A 106 -10.64 -7.40 -29.50
N VAL A 107 -10.15 -6.34 -30.13
CA VAL A 107 -9.06 -5.50 -29.58
C VAL A 107 -9.32 -5.03 -28.15
N PRO A 108 -10.53 -4.55 -27.77
CA PRO A 108 -10.80 -4.13 -26.40
C PRO A 108 -10.65 -5.27 -25.39
N GLN A 109 -11.13 -6.47 -25.71
CA GLN A 109 -11.04 -7.62 -24.81
C GLN A 109 -9.61 -8.15 -24.70
N LEU A 110 -8.83 -8.10 -25.78
CA LEU A 110 -7.41 -8.44 -25.75
C LEU A 110 -6.64 -7.46 -24.85
N ASN A 111 -6.91 -6.15 -24.96
CA ASN A 111 -6.31 -5.15 -24.09
C ASN A 111 -6.71 -5.35 -22.62
N GLU A 112 -7.97 -5.71 -22.36
CA GLU A 112 -8.44 -6.02 -21.01
C GLU A 112 -7.75 -7.26 -20.43
N LEU A 113 -7.54 -8.31 -21.24
CA LEU A 113 -6.76 -9.48 -20.81
C LEU A 113 -5.33 -9.09 -20.40
N LEU A 114 -4.63 -8.29 -21.23
CA LEU A 114 -3.29 -7.82 -20.90
C LEU A 114 -3.28 -6.98 -19.63
N LYS A 115 -4.30 -6.13 -19.45
CA LYS A 115 -4.48 -5.30 -18.26
C LYS A 115 -4.68 -6.17 -17.02
N VAL A 116 -5.61 -7.13 -17.04
CA VAL A 116 -5.88 -8.03 -15.91
C VAL A 116 -4.64 -8.82 -15.49
N ILE A 117 -3.84 -9.31 -16.45
CA ILE A 117 -2.56 -9.98 -16.13
C ILE A 117 -1.60 -8.99 -15.49
N THR A 118 -1.42 -7.80 -16.07
CA THR A 118 -0.48 -6.78 -15.56
C THR A 118 -0.89 -6.28 -14.17
N ASP A 119 -2.17 -6.02 -13.96
CA ASP A 119 -2.71 -5.58 -12.67
C ASP A 119 -2.46 -6.62 -11.58
N HIS A 120 -2.55 -7.92 -11.90
CA HIS A 120 -2.22 -8.98 -10.96
C HIS A 120 -0.75 -8.93 -10.48
N TYR A 121 0.19 -8.52 -11.35
CA TYR A 121 1.58 -8.27 -10.94
C TYR A 121 1.70 -7.03 -10.05
N ILE A 122 1.01 -5.96 -10.41
CA ILE A 122 0.99 -4.70 -9.64
C ILE A 122 0.45 -4.94 -8.22
N GLU A 123 -0.63 -5.70 -8.06
CA GLU A 123 -1.19 -6.09 -6.76
C GLU A 123 -0.18 -6.86 -5.89
N LYS A 124 0.72 -7.63 -6.50
CA LYS A 124 1.81 -8.33 -5.81
C LYS A 124 3.02 -7.43 -5.51
N GLY A 125 3.02 -6.18 -5.97
CA GLY A 125 4.11 -5.21 -5.82
C GLY A 125 5.14 -5.25 -6.95
N LEU A 126 4.92 -6.05 -8.00
CA LEU A 126 5.86 -6.28 -9.11
C LEU A 126 5.63 -5.28 -10.25
N VAL A 127 5.78 -3.98 -9.94
CA VAL A 127 5.37 -2.86 -10.80
C VAL A 127 6.15 -2.72 -12.12
N THR A 128 7.30 -3.38 -12.24
CA THR A 128 8.15 -3.39 -13.44
C THR A 128 7.79 -4.53 -14.39
N SER A 129 6.83 -5.39 -14.04
CA SER A 129 6.41 -6.54 -14.84
C SER A 129 5.16 -6.22 -15.66
N ARG A 130 5.13 -6.61 -16.94
CA ARG A 130 4.02 -6.28 -17.87
C ARG A 130 3.72 -7.39 -18.86
N ALA A 131 2.43 -7.56 -19.17
CA ALA A 131 1.97 -8.45 -20.24
C ALA A 131 1.90 -7.70 -21.59
N TYR A 132 2.20 -8.41 -22.67
CA TYR A 132 2.13 -7.91 -24.03
C TYR A 132 1.70 -9.00 -25.01
N LEU A 133 1.16 -8.55 -26.14
CA LEU A 133 0.71 -9.41 -27.22
C LEU A 133 1.73 -9.38 -28.36
N PRO A 134 2.53 -10.44 -28.57
CA PRO A 134 3.44 -10.52 -29.71
C PRO A 134 2.66 -10.61 -31.03
N GLN A 135 3.30 -10.20 -32.13
CA GLN A 135 2.76 -10.38 -33.47
C GLN A 135 2.54 -11.88 -33.74
N GLN A 136 1.33 -12.26 -34.11
CA GLN A 136 0.93 -13.65 -34.31
C GLN A 136 -0.31 -13.74 -35.21
N ASP A 137 -0.55 -14.94 -35.73
CA ASP A 137 -1.80 -15.28 -36.43
C ASP A 137 -2.77 -15.95 -35.45
N LEU A 138 -3.98 -15.40 -35.33
CA LEU A 138 -5.05 -15.89 -34.44
C LEU A 138 -6.07 -16.76 -35.18
N SER A 139 -5.88 -17.03 -36.46
CA SER A 139 -6.84 -17.80 -37.29
C SER A 139 -7.09 -19.23 -36.77
N ALA A 140 -6.10 -19.84 -36.10
CA ALA A 140 -6.24 -21.16 -35.48
C ALA A 140 -6.98 -21.14 -34.12
N GLY A 141 -7.08 -19.96 -33.50
CA GLY A 141 -7.66 -19.73 -32.18
C GLY A 141 -6.69 -19.92 -31.01
N HIS A 142 -5.38 -19.96 -31.27
CA HIS A 142 -4.33 -20.05 -30.26
C HIS A 142 -3.78 -18.67 -29.94
N LEU A 143 -4.04 -18.14 -28.75
CA LEU A 143 -3.57 -16.83 -28.32
C LEU A 143 -2.31 -16.96 -27.46
N LYS A 144 -1.20 -16.39 -27.90
CA LYS A 144 0.03 -16.31 -27.09
C LYS A 144 0.12 -14.95 -26.43
N VAL A 145 0.23 -14.94 -25.12
CA VAL A 145 0.52 -13.75 -24.32
C VAL A 145 1.90 -13.92 -23.71
N LEU A 146 2.72 -12.88 -23.76
CA LEU A 146 4.06 -12.90 -23.19
C LEU A 146 4.11 -11.89 -22.05
N VAL A 147 4.73 -12.27 -20.94
CA VAL A 147 4.99 -11.40 -19.80
C VAL A 147 6.49 -11.14 -19.76
N VAL A 148 6.87 -9.87 -19.66
CA VAL A 148 8.22 -9.50 -19.25
C VAL A 148 8.18 -9.26 -17.75
N GLU A 149 8.82 -10.12 -16.99
CA GLU A 149 9.04 -9.93 -15.56
C GLU A 149 10.28 -9.04 -15.33
N GLY A 150 10.07 -7.91 -14.65
CA GLY A 150 11.14 -6.96 -14.36
C GLY A 150 12.03 -7.45 -13.22
N LYS A 151 13.34 -7.52 -13.48
CA LYS A 151 14.35 -8.00 -12.52
C LYS A 151 15.33 -6.90 -12.15
N LEU A 152 15.83 -6.95 -10.92
CA LEU A 152 16.81 -6.01 -10.41
C LEU A 152 18.16 -6.27 -11.07
N GLU A 153 18.71 -5.33 -11.81
CA GLU A 153 20.05 -5.48 -12.39
C GLU A 153 21.14 -5.16 -11.36
N SER A 154 21.07 -3.97 -10.77
CA SER A 154 22.01 -3.52 -9.73
C SER A 154 21.40 -2.39 -8.90
N LEU A 155 21.93 -2.20 -7.69
CA LEU A 155 21.62 -1.07 -6.81
C LEU A 155 22.88 -0.21 -6.64
N LYS A 156 22.77 1.08 -6.92
CA LYS A 156 23.91 2.02 -6.88
C LYS A 156 23.45 3.34 -6.27
N GLY A 157 24.32 3.95 -5.46
CA GLY A 157 24.12 5.33 -5.02
C GLY A 157 24.31 6.32 -6.16
N ALA A 158 23.69 7.50 -6.05
CA ALA A 158 23.97 8.62 -6.95
C ALA A 158 25.46 9.05 -6.85
N GLU A 159 26.00 9.70 -7.89
CA GLU A 159 27.42 10.07 -7.96
C GLU A 159 27.93 10.90 -6.78
N ASN A 160 27.06 11.69 -6.16
CA ASN A 160 27.35 12.53 -4.99
C ASN A 160 26.84 11.94 -3.67
N SER A 161 26.40 10.68 -3.66
CA SER A 161 25.94 10.00 -2.46
C SER A 161 27.11 9.65 -1.54
N LYS A 162 26.88 9.78 -0.23
CA LYS A 162 27.81 9.28 0.80
C LYS A 162 27.56 7.82 1.17
N LEU A 163 26.53 7.21 0.60
CA LEU A 163 26.15 5.83 0.89
C LEU A 163 27.17 4.87 0.27
N SER A 164 27.75 4.03 1.11
CA SER A 164 28.57 2.90 0.69
C SER A 164 27.70 1.77 0.11
N GLU A 165 28.29 0.93 -0.73
CA GLU A 165 27.63 -0.29 -1.23
C GLU A 165 27.15 -1.20 -0.08
N ARG A 166 27.89 -1.21 1.04
CA ARG A 166 27.53 -1.97 2.23
C ARG A 166 26.24 -1.45 2.87
N GLU A 167 26.12 -0.13 3.05
CA GLU A 167 24.91 0.48 3.59
C GLU A 167 23.70 0.20 2.69
N LEU A 168 23.85 0.33 1.37
CA LEU A 168 22.79 -0.02 0.40
C LEU A 168 22.39 -1.50 0.50
N SER A 169 23.36 -2.42 0.61
CA SER A 169 23.08 -3.85 0.75
C SER A 169 22.43 -4.23 2.08
N MET A 170 22.64 -3.45 3.14
CA MET A 170 21.96 -3.65 4.43
C MET A 170 20.55 -3.07 4.41
N ALA A 171 20.33 -2.00 3.64
CA ALA A 171 19.04 -1.34 3.54
C ALA A 171 18.06 -2.08 2.61
N PHE A 172 18.56 -2.71 1.55
CA PHE A 172 17.73 -3.38 0.55
C PHE A 172 17.70 -4.90 0.75
N PRO A 173 16.52 -5.51 0.98
CA PRO A 173 16.43 -6.94 1.28
C PRO A 173 16.59 -7.86 0.05
N GLY A 174 16.33 -7.35 -1.16
CA GLY A 174 16.38 -8.13 -2.40
C GLY A 174 17.78 -8.24 -3.02
N LYS A 175 17.91 -9.08 -4.05
CA LYS A 175 19.19 -9.31 -4.75
C LYS A 175 19.11 -9.03 -6.25
N ALA A 176 20.26 -8.74 -6.85
CA ALA A 176 20.37 -8.67 -8.30
C ALA A 176 19.94 -10.00 -8.94
N GLY A 177 19.14 -9.91 -10.01
CA GLY A 177 18.53 -11.03 -10.72
C GLY A 177 17.16 -11.45 -10.20
N GLU A 178 16.75 -10.98 -9.02
CA GLU A 178 15.41 -11.23 -8.47
C GLU A 178 14.38 -10.24 -9.02
N LEU A 179 13.11 -10.56 -8.87
CA LEU A 179 12.00 -9.69 -9.30
C LEU A 179 12.00 -8.42 -8.45
N VAL A 180 11.82 -7.27 -9.11
CA VAL A 180 11.74 -5.99 -8.39
C VAL A 180 10.38 -5.87 -7.73
N ASN A 181 10.36 -5.74 -6.40
CA ASN A 181 9.15 -5.43 -5.63
C ASN A 181 9.18 -3.98 -5.11
N LEU A 182 8.11 -3.23 -5.36
CA LEU A 182 7.98 -1.85 -4.89
C LEU A 182 8.08 -1.75 -3.36
N ARG A 183 7.51 -2.69 -2.62
CA ARG A 183 7.49 -2.67 -1.15
C ARG A 183 8.89 -2.78 -0.55
N GLU A 184 9.77 -3.53 -1.21
CA GLU A 184 11.18 -3.66 -0.79
C GLU A 184 11.95 -2.36 -1.03
N ILE A 185 11.64 -1.65 -2.12
CA ILE A 185 12.22 -0.33 -2.41
C ILE A 185 11.74 0.70 -1.39
N GLU A 186 10.45 0.71 -1.06
CA GLU A 186 9.88 1.59 -0.03
C GLU A 186 10.55 1.36 1.33
N GLN A 187 10.71 0.10 1.75
CA GLN A 187 11.42 -0.24 2.98
C GLN A 187 12.88 0.22 2.98
N MET A 188 13.59 0.07 1.86
CA MET A 188 14.96 0.56 1.74
C MET A 188 15.02 2.09 1.89
N VAL A 189 14.11 2.82 1.25
CA VAL A 189 14.04 4.27 1.37
C VAL A 189 13.77 4.68 2.82
N ASP A 190 12.85 3.99 3.50
CA ASP A 190 12.55 4.25 4.92
C ASP A 190 13.73 3.97 5.84
N GLN A 191 14.55 2.96 5.55
CA GLN A 191 15.74 2.63 6.35
C GLN A 191 16.90 3.61 6.17
N LEU A 192 16.93 4.34 5.06
CA LEU A 192 17.99 5.31 4.74
C LEU A 192 17.69 6.74 5.19
N ASN A 193 16.45 7.01 5.61
CA ASN A 193 15.99 8.30 6.14
C ASN A 193 16.09 8.36 7.67
#